data_AF-A0A498H5S1-F1
#
_entry.id   AF-A0A498H5S1-F1
#
_cell.length_a   1.000
_cell.length_b   1.000
_cell.length_c   1.000
_cell.angle_alpha   90.00
_cell.angle_beta   90.00
_cell.angle_gamma   90.00
#
_symmetry.space_group_name_H-M   'P 1'
#
loop_
_entity.id
_entity.type
_entity.pdbx_description
1 polymer ?
#
loop_
_entity_poly.entity_id
_entity_poly.type
_entity_poly.pdbx_seq_one_letter_code
_entity_poly.pdbx_strand_id
1 'polypeptide(L)'
;MVYTNEVIQMRQLKIDIPDNLFAKLELMPDSDNFICSLLEDALDTEKTIDDSGLMAQKLISIENRLKSIEDHIAGTSSPGPVPPSYVADTSSADEIPVVTANPESGEVGEQDDDPFYTGMKRIRNNEKVISVDEVPSPLKQSILQYLPDGMIIKKQVLISLLSVRYPKDEVENSIEDMIGEGTISTVDKKDGPCVQRS
;
A
#
# COMPACT_ATOMS: atom_id res chain seq x y z
N MET A 1 2.71 -50.70 24.31
CA MET A 1 2.00 -49.72 23.46
C MET A 1 1.32 -48.75 24.40
N VAL A 2 1.87 -47.54 24.52
CA VAL A 2 1.27 -46.48 25.34
C VAL A 2 0.34 -45.71 24.42
N TYR A 3 -0.97 -45.91 24.57
CA TYR A 3 -1.95 -45.05 23.93
C TYR A 3 -1.97 -43.74 24.73
N THR A 4 -1.28 -42.72 24.24
CA THR A 4 -1.51 -41.36 24.70
C THR A 4 -2.91 -40.97 24.21
N ASN A 5 -3.90 -41.14 25.10
CA ASN A 5 -5.19 -40.47 24.96
C ASN A 5 -4.93 -38.98 25.15
N GLU A 6 -4.47 -38.32 24.10
CA GLU A 6 -4.51 -36.87 24.01
C GLU A 6 -5.99 -36.50 23.99
N VAL A 7 -6.49 -36.04 25.14
CA VAL A 7 -7.81 -35.46 25.24
C VAL A 7 -7.77 -34.19 24.39
N ILE A 8 -8.32 -34.27 23.17
CA ILE A 8 -8.47 -33.10 22.31
C ILE A 8 -9.39 -32.12 23.04
N GLN A 9 -8.79 -31.07 23.60
CA GLN A 9 -9.52 -30.04 24.31
C GLN A 9 -10.11 -29.07 23.28
N MET A 10 -11.41 -29.23 22.99
CA MET A 10 -12.17 -28.31 22.15
C MET A 10 -12.12 -26.90 22.77
N ARG A 11 -11.67 -25.90 22.00
CA ARG A 11 -11.66 -24.49 22.39
C ARG A 11 -12.80 -23.76 21.69
N GLN A 12 -13.50 -22.88 22.41
CA GLN A 12 -14.59 -22.09 21.85
C GLN A 12 -14.07 -20.75 21.34
N LEU A 13 -14.28 -20.46 20.06
CA LEU A 13 -14.06 -19.16 19.44
C LEU A 13 -15.42 -18.53 19.12
N LYS A 14 -15.59 -17.25 19.44
CA LYS A 14 -16.76 -16.46 19.02
C LYS A 14 -16.31 -15.46 17.97
N ILE A 15 -17.02 -15.42 16.86
CA ILE A 15 -16.80 -14.50 15.76
C ILE A 15 -18.11 -13.75 15.48
N ASP A 16 -18.00 -12.45 15.26
CA ASP A 16 -19.13 -11.63 14.82
C ASP A 16 -19.03 -11.49 13.30
N ILE A 17 -20.08 -11.87 12.58
CA ILE A 17 -20.17 -11.77 11.13
C ILE A 17 -21.49 -11.09 10.72
N PRO A 18 -21.54 -10.43 9.56
CA PRO A 18 -22.77 -9.82 9.07
C PRO A 18 -23.91 -10.83 8.92
N ASP A 19 -25.14 -10.44 9.28
CA ASP A 19 -26.33 -11.31 9.27
C ASP A 19 -26.58 -11.96 7.90
N ASN A 20 -26.29 -11.25 6.81
CA ASN A 20 -26.45 -11.77 5.45
C ASN A 20 -25.47 -12.91 5.12
N LEU A 21 -24.29 -12.91 5.74
CA LEU A 21 -23.26 -13.93 5.58
C LEU A 21 -23.61 -15.12 6.47
N PHE A 22 -24.02 -14.85 7.71
CA PHE A 22 -24.49 -15.88 8.64
C PHE A 22 -25.65 -16.68 8.04
N ALA A 23 -26.66 -15.99 7.49
CA ALA A 23 -27.81 -16.66 6.87
C ALA A 23 -27.42 -17.57 5.70
N LYS A 24 -26.39 -17.21 4.93
CA LYS A 24 -25.88 -18.07 3.85
C LYS A 24 -25.09 -19.27 4.40
N LEU A 25 -24.31 -19.04 5.45
CA LEU A 25 -23.52 -20.07 6.11
C LEU A 25 -24.41 -21.11 6.78
N GLU A 26 -25.51 -20.69 7.41
CA GLU A 26 -26.50 -21.57 8.06
C GLU A 26 -27.25 -22.47 7.06
N LEU A 27 -27.41 -22.01 5.81
CA LEU A 27 -28.02 -22.79 4.74
C LEU A 27 -27.07 -23.79 4.08
N MET A 28 -25.76 -23.72 4.37
CA MET A 28 -24.79 -24.66 3.81
C MET A 28 -24.79 -25.98 4.60
N PRO A 29 -24.73 -27.13 3.92
CA PRO A 29 -24.44 -28.39 4.57
C PRO A 29 -23.01 -28.38 5.13
N ASP A 30 -22.83 -28.92 6.33
CA ASP A 30 -21.53 -29.04 7.02
C ASP A 30 -20.77 -27.71 7.15
N SER A 31 -21.49 -26.63 7.50
CA SER A 31 -20.91 -25.29 7.73
C SER A 31 -19.71 -25.31 8.68
N ASP A 32 -19.73 -26.15 9.71
CA ASP A 32 -18.65 -26.26 10.69
C ASP A 32 -17.37 -26.80 10.04
N ASN A 33 -17.47 -27.84 9.21
CA ASN A 33 -16.32 -28.37 8.47
C ASN A 33 -15.79 -27.34 7.48
N PHE A 34 -16.69 -26.61 6.80
CA PHE A 34 -16.27 -25.54 5.91
C PHE A 34 -15.46 -24.46 6.64
N ILE A 35 -15.92 -24.02 7.83
CA ILE A 35 -15.19 -23.05 8.65
C ILE A 35 -13.86 -23.64 9.15
N CYS A 36 -13.83 -24.90 9.58
CA CYS A 36 -12.60 -25.58 9.97
C CYS A 36 -11.59 -25.63 8.81
N SER A 37 -12.00 -26.05 7.61
CA SER A 37 -11.13 -26.08 6.43
C SER A 37 -10.62 -24.70 6.04
N LEU A 38 -11.46 -23.66 6.15
CA LEU A 38 -11.04 -22.29 5.87
C LEU A 38 -9.96 -21.81 6.86
N LEU A 39 -10.12 -22.16 8.14
CA LEU A 39 -9.13 -21.85 9.17
C LEU A 39 -7.84 -22.64 8.98
N GLU A 40 -7.93 -23.93 8.63
CA GLU A 40 -6.77 -24.76 8.30
C GLU A 40 -6.00 -24.18 7.11
N ASP A 41 -6.69 -23.83 6.01
CA ASP A 41 -6.08 -23.22 4.82
C ASP A 41 -5.42 -21.86 5.13
N ALA A 42 -6.01 -21.06 6.02
CA ALA A 42 -5.48 -19.75 6.39
C ALA A 42 -4.28 -19.85 7.35
N LEU A 43 -4.23 -20.89 8.18
CA LEU A 43 -3.16 -21.14 9.14
C LEU A 43 -2.02 -21.99 8.56
N ASP A 44 -2.24 -22.64 7.42
CA ASP A 44 -1.23 -23.42 6.72
C ASP A 44 -0.17 -22.51 6.09
N THR A 45 0.83 -22.18 6.88
CA THR A 45 1.98 -21.36 6.47
C THR A 45 2.86 -22.04 5.42
N GLU A 46 2.79 -23.38 5.27
CA GLU A 46 3.54 -24.09 4.22
C GLU A 46 2.99 -23.78 2.82
N LYS A 47 1.71 -23.41 2.70
CA LYS A 47 1.10 -23.01 1.42
C LYS A 47 1.52 -21.59 0.97
N THR A 48 2.18 -20.81 1.83
CA THR A 48 2.54 -19.41 1.56
C THR A 48 3.95 -19.20 1.04
N ILE A 49 4.74 -20.26 0.88
CA ILE A 49 6.13 -20.14 0.43
C ILE A 49 6.33 -21.17 -0.67
N ASP A 50 6.21 -20.72 -1.92
CA ASP A 50 6.80 -21.32 -3.12
C ASP A 50 6.48 -20.50 -4.38
N ASP A 51 5.51 -19.57 -4.31
CA ASP A 51 5.18 -18.73 -5.47
C ASP A 51 6.24 -17.66 -5.76
N SER A 52 7.23 -17.47 -4.87
CA SER A 52 8.36 -16.56 -5.09
C SER A 52 9.21 -16.99 -6.29
N GLY A 53 9.42 -18.29 -6.48
CA GLY A 53 10.14 -18.82 -7.65
C GLY A 53 9.37 -18.66 -8.96
N LEU A 54 8.05 -18.84 -8.91
CA LEU A 54 7.16 -18.69 -10.06
C LEU A 54 6.98 -17.22 -10.45
N MET A 55 6.92 -16.32 -9.47
CA MET A 55 6.91 -14.87 -9.67
C MET A 55 8.25 -14.37 -10.22
N ALA A 56 9.38 -14.89 -9.72
CA ALA A 56 10.70 -14.58 -10.28
C ALA A 56 10.82 -15.04 -11.74
N GLN A 57 10.36 -16.25 -12.07
CA GLN A 57 10.34 -16.73 -13.46
C GLN A 57 9.42 -15.89 -14.35
N LYS A 58 8.24 -15.49 -13.87
CA LYS A 58 7.34 -14.58 -14.61
C LYS A 58 7.99 -13.22 -14.86
N LEU A 59 8.67 -12.65 -13.87
CA LEU A 59 9.37 -11.38 -14.00
C LEU A 59 10.51 -11.46 -15.02
N ILE A 60 11.34 -12.51 -14.94
CA ILE A 60 12.42 -12.75 -15.91
C ILE A 60 11.85 -12.94 -17.33
N SER A 61 10.73 -13.66 -17.47
CA SER A 61 10.07 -13.84 -18.77
C SER A 61 9.55 -12.51 -19.34
N ILE A 62 8.96 -11.66 -18.51
CA ILE A 62 8.49 -10.32 -18.91
C ILE A 62 9.67 -9.43 -19.31
N GLU A 63 10.75 -9.43 -18.53
CA GLU A 63 11.98 -8.66 -18.81
C GLU A 63 12.59 -9.05 -20.16
N ASN A 64 12.73 -10.35 -20.44
CA ASN A 64 13.22 -10.83 -21.73
C ASN A 64 12.32 -10.44 -22.91
N ARG A 65 11.00 -10.45 -22.73
CA ARG A 65 10.05 -10.01 -23.76
C ARG A 65 10.17 -8.52 -24.03
N LEU A 66 10.31 -7.69 -22.99
CA LEU A 66 10.51 -6.25 -23.15
C LEU A 66 11.83 -5.95 -23.84
N LYS A 67 12.90 -6.67 -23.50
CA LYS A 67 14.21 -6.54 -24.15
C LYS A 67 14.15 -6.89 -25.64
N SER A 68 13.47 -7.98 -25.98
CA SER A 68 13.25 -8.35 -27.39
C SER A 68 12.47 -7.28 -28.15
N ILE A 69 11.45 -6.67 -27.54
CA ILE A 69 10.69 -5.57 -28.15
C ILE A 69 11.58 -4.34 -28.35
N GLU A 70 12.40 -3.97 -27.35
CA GLU A 70 13.36 -2.87 -27.43
C GLU A 70 14.36 -3.09 -28.57
N ASP A 71 14.94 -4.29 -28.69
CA ASP A 71 15.89 -4.63 -29.74
C ASP A 71 15.23 -4.63 -31.13
N HIS A 72 13.95 -5.01 -31.24
CA HIS A 72 13.18 -4.89 -32.48
C HIS A 72 12.87 -3.44 -32.87
N ILE A 73 12.68 -2.55 -31.90
CA ILE A 73 12.44 -1.12 -32.14
C ILE A 73 13.75 -0.40 -32.47
N ALA A 74 14.86 -0.75 -31.79
CA ALA A 74 16.18 -0.20 -32.03
C ALA A 74 16.83 -0.73 -33.33
N GLY A 75 16.42 -1.93 -33.78
CA GLY A 75 16.96 -2.61 -34.96
C GLY A 75 16.42 -2.13 -36.31
N THR A 76 15.44 -1.22 -36.37
CA THR A 76 15.01 -0.60 -37.62
C THR A 76 15.91 0.59 -38.00
N SER A 77 17.22 0.38 -38.01
CA SER A 77 18.17 1.24 -38.70
C SER A 77 19.22 0.36 -39.39
N SER A 78 18.75 -0.36 -40.41
CA SER A 78 19.61 -0.92 -41.45
C SER A 78 19.35 -0.11 -42.71
N PRO A 79 20.34 0.62 -43.27
CA PRO A 79 20.18 1.23 -44.58
C PRO A 79 20.07 0.09 -45.60
N GLY A 80 18.92 0.03 -46.28
CA GLY A 80 18.61 -0.97 -47.30
C GLY A 80 19.62 -1.00 -48.47
N PRO A 81 19.50 -2.00 -49.36
CA PRO A 81 20.44 -2.22 -50.44
C PRO A 81 20.42 -1.06 -51.44
N VAL A 82 21.62 -0.62 -51.83
CA VAL A 82 21.86 0.45 -52.82
C VAL A 82 21.26 0.07 -54.18
N PRO A 83 20.38 0.89 -54.79
CA PRO A 83 19.96 0.68 -56.18
C PRO A 83 21.02 1.21 -57.15
N PRO A 84 21.14 0.65 -58.37
CA PRO A 84 22.20 1.01 -59.29
C PRO A 84 21.97 2.39 -59.91
N SER A 85 23.08 3.12 -60.00
CA SER A 85 23.30 4.37 -60.71
C SER A 85 22.62 4.44 -62.08
N TYR A 86 21.88 5.52 -62.32
CA TYR A 86 21.65 6.05 -63.65
C TYR A 86 21.84 7.57 -63.64
N VAL A 87 22.81 8.01 -64.43
CA VAL A 87 23.17 9.40 -64.71
C VAL A 87 22.15 10.04 -65.65
N ALA A 88 21.70 11.25 -65.33
CA ALA A 88 21.25 12.23 -66.32
C ALA A 88 21.38 13.65 -65.74
N ASP A 89 22.26 14.44 -66.35
CA ASP A 89 22.35 15.89 -66.20
C ASP A 89 21.10 16.59 -66.76
N THR A 90 20.60 17.64 -66.10
CA THR A 90 20.43 19.00 -66.67
C THR A 90 19.69 19.98 -65.72
N SER A 91 20.37 21.11 -65.48
CA SER A 91 19.89 22.50 -65.26
C SER A 91 18.95 22.92 -64.10
N SER A 92 19.53 23.72 -63.19
CA SER A 92 19.19 25.13 -62.87
C SER A 92 18.31 25.53 -61.65
N ALA A 93 18.99 26.27 -60.74
CA ALA A 93 18.66 27.49 -59.97
C ALA A 93 17.80 27.48 -58.68
N ASP A 94 18.44 27.99 -57.60
CA ASP A 94 17.99 28.86 -56.48
C ASP A 94 16.78 28.43 -55.60
N GLU A 95 16.70 28.64 -54.29
CA GLU A 95 17.31 29.60 -53.34
C GLU A 95 17.06 29.08 -51.90
N ILE A 96 17.90 29.42 -50.91
CA ILE A 96 17.63 29.25 -49.46
C ILE A 96 17.17 30.62 -48.92
N PRO A 97 16.37 30.73 -47.84
CA PRO A 97 17.05 31.12 -46.58
C PRO A 97 16.47 30.53 -45.28
N VAL A 98 17.39 30.50 -44.32
CA VAL A 98 17.29 30.32 -42.85
C VAL A 98 16.35 31.34 -42.19
N VAL A 99 15.58 30.93 -41.17
CA VAL A 99 15.19 31.83 -40.04
C VAL A 99 15.12 31.05 -38.72
N THR A 100 15.96 31.49 -37.79
CA THR A 100 16.06 31.21 -36.36
C THR A 100 14.94 31.90 -35.57
N ALA A 101 14.36 31.28 -34.54
CA ALA A 101 13.83 32.00 -33.36
C ALA A 101 13.45 31.04 -32.20
N ASN A 102 14.08 31.25 -31.04
CA ASN A 102 13.55 30.91 -29.71
C ASN A 102 12.64 32.06 -29.24
N PRO A 103 11.64 31.79 -28.38
CA PRO A 103 11.51 32.58 -27.14
C PRO A 103 11.09 31.68 -25.96
N GLU A 104 11.73 31.74 -24.79
CA GLU A 104 11.73 32.76 -23.72
C GLU A 104 10.74 32.43 -22.59
N SER A 105 11.30 32.40 -21.38
CA SER A 105 10.67 32.15 -20.09
C SER A 105 9.99 33.39 -19.54
N GLY A 106 8.94 33.22 -18.74
CA GLY A 106 8.57 34.18 -17.69
C GLY A 106 7.10 34.14 -17.31
N GLU A 107 6.80 33.75 -16.06
CA GLU A 107 5.63 34.28 -15.36
C GLU A 107 5.85 34.29 -13.85
N VAL A 108 6.00 35.50 -13.30
CA VAL A 108 5.84 35.86 -11.90
C VAL A 108 4.68 36.86 -11.89
N GLY A 109 3.66 36.62 -11.06
CA GLY A 109 2.55 37.55 -10.86
C GLY A 109 1.78 37.21 -9.59
N GLU A 110 1.82 38.12 -8.63
CA GLU A 110 1.25 38.04 -7.28
C GLU A 110 -0.26 38.30 -7.23
N GLN A 111 -0.88 37.73 -6.19
CA GLN A 111 -1.99 38.20 -5.35
C GLN A 111 -3.32 38.69 -5.97
N ASP A 112 -4.40 38.01 -5.56
CA ASP A 112 -5.71 38.64 -5.35
C ASP A 112 -6.24 38.27 -3.95
N ASP A 113 -6.50 39.31 -3.15
CA ASP A 113 -7.11 39.27 -1.82
C ASP A 113 -8.63 39.00 -1.93
N ASP A 114 -9.08 37.85 -1.43
CA ASP A 114 -10.50 37.47 -1.40
C ASP A 114 -11.23 38.06 -0.17
N PRO A 115 -12.29 38.88 -0.35
CA PRO A 115 -13.00 39.56 0.74
C PRO A 115 -13.90 38.65 1.60
N PHE A 116 -14.01 37.35 1.30
CA PHE A 116 -14.95 36.45 1.99
C PHE A 116 -14.53 35.95 3.39
N TYR A 117 -13.29 36.18 3.84
CA TYR A 117 -12.80 35.68 5.14
C TYR A 117 -12.60 36.78 6.21
N THR A 118 -13.56 37.69 6.33
CA THR A 118 -13.57 38.65 7.45
C THR A 118 -14.57 38.18 8.53
N GLY A 119 -14.16 37.27 9.42
CA GLY A 119 -15.10 36.86 10.46
C GLY A 119 -14.74 35.74 11.43
N MET A 120 -13.50 35.59 11.91
CA MET A 120 -13.24 34.73 13.07
C MET A 120 -12.42 35.46 14.13
N LYS A 121 -13.03 35.65 15.31
CA LYS A 121 -12.41 36.26 16.48
C LYS A 121 -11.29 35.35 16.98
N ARG A 122 -10.07 35.90 17.02
CA ARG A 122 -8.86 35.27 17.57
C ARG A 122 -9.03 35.00 19.07
N ILE A 123 -9.27 33.74 19.45
CA ILE A 123 -9.01 33.27 20.81
C ILE A 123 -7.51 32.96 20.88
N ARG A 124 -6.71 33.92 21.39
CA ARG A 124 -5.37 33.62 21.89
C ARG A 124 -5.56 32.93 23.23
N ASN A 125 -5.02 31.73 23.40
CA ASN A 125 -4.28 31.29 24.57
C ASN A 125 -3.59 29.94 24.28
N ASN A 126 -2.34 29.85 24.74
CA ASN A 126 -1.37 28.74 24.81
C ASN A 126 -0.90 28.02 23.52
N GLU A 127 0.19 28.57 23.00
CA GLU A 127 1.25 27.93 22.23
C GLU A 127 1.61 26.52 22.75
N LYS A 128 1.24 25.50 21.97
CA LYS A 128 2.14 24.37 21.71
C LYS A 128 2.15 24.17 20.20
N VAL A 129 3.09 24.84 19.55
CA VAL A 129 3.45 24.58 18.16
C VAL A 129 3.97 23.15 18.11
N ILE A 130 3.14 22.22 17.62
CA ILE A 130 3.62 20.93 17.11
C ILE A 130 3.54 21.06 15.60
N SER A 131 4.48 21.81 15.05
CA SER A 131 4.81 21.71 13.65
C SER A 131 5.79 20.55 13.51
N VAL A 132 5.25 19.36 13.24
CA VAL A 132 5.93 18.37 12.40
C VAL A 132 4.83 17.72 11.57
N ASP A 133 4.70 18.14 10.32
CA ASP A 133 4.06 17.32 9.28
C ASP A 133 5.03 16.18 8.98
N GLU A 134 5.23 15.29 9.97
CA GLU A 134 6.00 14.07 9.80
C GLU A 134 5.02 13.06 9.24
N VAL A 135 5.25 12.69 7.98
CA VAL A 135 4.57 11.53 7.39
C VAL A 135 4.73 10.39 8.39
N PRO A 136 3.63 9.81 8.92
CA PRO A 136 3.74 8.80 9.95
C PRO A 136 4.61 7.66 9.45
N SER A 137 5.50 7.15 10.31
CA SER A 137 6.38 6.03 9.93
C SER A 137 5.54 4.86 9.38
N PRO A 138 6.10 3.99 8.52
CA PRO A 138 5.36 2.87 7.95
C PRO A 138 4.67 1.99 9.00
N LEU A 139 5.30 1.84 10.18
CA LEU A 139 4.72 1.14 11.32
C LEU A 139 3.53 1.92 11.93
N LYS A 140 3.68 3.22 12.17
CA LYS A 140 2.58 4.07 12.66
C LYS A 140 1.39 4.07 11.69
N GLN A 141 1.64 4.11 10.38
CA GLN A 141 0.59 3.97 9.36
C GLN A 141 -0.09 2.61 9.42
N SER A 142 0.69 1.54 9.57
CA SER A 142 0.15 0.18 9.71
C SER A 142 -0.71 0.05 10.97
N ILE A 143 -0.31 0.67 12.09
CA ILE A 143 -1.11 0.74 13.32
C ILE A 143 -2.45 1.45 13.02
N LEU A 144 -2.42 2.63 12.39
CA LEU A 144 -3.63 3.39 12.07
C LEU A 144 -4.55 2.66 11.08
N GLN A 145 -4.01 1.84 10.17
CA GLN A 145 -4.83 1.01 9.27
C GLN A 145 -5.71 0.02 10.04
N TYR A 146 -5.21 -0.52 11.16
CA TYR A 146 -5.96 -1.42 12.02
C TYR A 146 -6.82 -0.69 13.06
N LEU A 147 -6.57 0.58 13.38
CA LEU A 147 -7.43 1.43 14.23
C LEU A 147 -8.16 2.52 13.42
N PRO A 148 -9.25 2.19 12.71
CA PRO A 148 -10.10 3.23 12.13
C PRO A 148 -10.84 4.01 13.22
N ASP A 149 -11.32 5.20 12.87
CA ASP A 149 -11.94 6.14 13.79
C ASP A 149 -13.15 5.51 14.51
N GLY A 150 -13.21 5.67 15.84
CA GLY A 150 -14.27 5.13 16.68
C GLY A 150 -14.16 3.64 17.03
N MET A 151 -13.17 2.91 16.50
CA MET A 151 -12.89 1.53 16.92
C MET A 151 -12.02 1.47 18.18
N ILE A 152 -12.37 0.55 19.08
CA ILE A 152 -11.60 0.23 20.28
C ILE A 152 -11.07 -1.19 20.15
N ILE A 153 -9.75 -1.33 20.11
CA ILE A 153 -9.07 -2.63 19.90
C ILE A 153 -8.15 -2.93 21.08
N LYS A 154 -8.06 -4.19 21.49
CA LYS A 154 -7.12 -4.59 22.54
C LYS A 154 -5.67 -4.39 22.08
N LYS A 155 -4.83 -3.78 22.92
CA LYS A 155 -3.41 -3.52 22.63
C LYS A 155 -2.69 -4.80 22.16
N GLN A 156 -2.92 -5.91 22.85
CA GLN A 156 -2.30 -7.21 22.53
C GLN A 156 -2.71 -7.76 21.15
N VAL A 157 -3.91 -7.45 20.66
CA VAL A 157 -4.36 -7.89 19.32
C VAL A 157 -3.56 -7.16 18.25
N LEU A 158 -3.40 -5.84 18.39
CA LEU A 158 -2.55 -5.04 17.50
C LEU A 158 -1.10 -5.51 17.50
N ILE A 159 -0.54 -5.76 18.69
CA ILE A 159 0.81 -6.33 18.81
C ILE A 159 0.89 -7.65 18.06
N SER A 160 -0.05 -8.56 18.26
CA SER A 160 -0.04 -9.88 17.61
C SER A 160 -0.14 -9.79 16.09
N LEU A 161 -1.00 -8.92 15.56
CA LEU A 161 -1.17 -8.72 14.11
C LEU A 161 0.08 -8.13 13.45
N LEU A 162 0.70 -7.13 14.08
CA LEU A 162 1.86 -6.43 13.53
C LEU A 162 3.18 -7.17 13.79
N SER A 163 3.23 -8.04 14.81
CA SER A 163 4.42 -8.86 15.12
C SER A 163 4.75 -9.88 14.03
N VAL A 164 3.85 -10.09 13.06
CA VAL A 164 4.12 -10.89 11.86
C VAL A 164 5.13 -10.21 10.94
N ARG A 165 5.23 -8.87 10.98
CA ARG A 165 6.07 -8.07 10.08
C ARG A 165 7.11 -7.22 10.81
N TYR A 166 6.90 -6.95 12.08
CA TYR A 166 7.75 -6.08 12.89
C TYR A 166 8.14 -6.78 14.21
N PRO A 167 9.31 -6.49 14.79
CA PRO A 167 9.65 -6.95 16.13
C PRO A 167 8.60 -6.51 17.16
N LYS A 168 8.22 -7.41 18.06
CA LYS A 168 7.21 -7.14 19.09
C LYS A 168 7.51 -5.88 19.90
N ASP A 169 8.77 -5.72 20.30
CA ASP A 169 9.22 -4.61 21.15
C ASP A 169 9.10 -3.26 20.41
N GLU A 170 9.34 -3.26 19.08
CA GLU A 170 9.21 -2.09 18.23
C GLU A 170 7.74 -1.69 18.06
N VAL A 171 6.85 -2.67 17.88
CA VAL A 171 5.40 -2.43 17.82
C VAL A 171 4.89 -1.87 19.13
N GLU A 172 5.32 -2.44 20.26
CA GLU A 172 4.90 -1.98 21.59
C GLU A 172 5.38 -0.54 21.85
N ASN A 173 6.65 -0.23 21.55
CA ASN A 173 7.18 1.12 21.68
C ASN A 173 6.45 2.11 20.77
N SER A 174 6.19 1.75 19.51
CA SER A 174 5.48 2.64 18.58
C SER A 174 4.04 2.92 19.01
N ILE A 175 3.36 1.96 19.66
CA ILE A 175 2.03 2.19 20.22
C ILE A 175 2.12 3.17 21.40
N GLU A 176 3.08 2.98 22.31
CA GLU A 176 3.28 3.90 23.45
C GLU A 176 3.68 5.30 22.98
N ASP A 177 4.51 5.41 21.96
CA ASP A 177 4.88 6.70 21.34
C ASP A 177 3.65 7.40 20.77
N MET A 178 2.80 6.68 20.03
CA MET A 178 1.54 7.23 19.50
C MET A 178 0.55 7.63 20.59
N ILE A 179 0.56 6.97 21.76
CA ILE A 179 -0.20 7.37 22.95
C ILE A 179 0.37 8.67 23.52
N GLY A 180 1.70 8.76 23.65
CA GLY A 180 2.40 9.96 24.13
C GLY A 180 2.23 11.18 23.22
N GLU A 181 2.14 10.96 21.91
CA GLU A 181 1.84 11.98 20.89
C GLU A 181 0.37 12.44 20.92
N GLY A 182 -0.52 11.64 21.51
CA GLY A 182 -1.95 11.89 21.55
C GLY A 182 -2.70 11.42 20.29
N THR A 183 -2.01 10.77 19.34
CA THR A 183 -2.60 10.24 18.10
C THR A 183 -3.60 9.10 18.39
N ILE A 184 -3.32 8.30 19.42
CA ILE A 184 -4.23 7.28 19.94
C ILE A 184 -4.36 7.44 21.46
N SER A 185 -5.44 6.93 22.03
CA SER A 185 -5.74 6.98 23.45
C SER A 185 -5.95 5.59 24.03
N THR A 186 -5.58 5.42 25.30
CA THR A 186 -5.83 4.19 26.05
C THR A 186 -7.23 4.18 26.64
N VAL A 187 -7.86 3.01 26.59
CA VAL A 187 -9.18 2.75 27.17
C VAL A 187 -9.07 1.50 28.03
N ASP A 188 -9.22 1.65 29.34
CA ASP A 188 -9.24 0.51 30.25
C ASP A 188 -10.60 -0.19 30.19
N LYS A 189 -10.59 -1.44 29.71
CA LYS A 189 -11.73 -2.35 29.78
C LYS A 189 -11.39 -3.51 30.72
N LYS A 190 -12.43 -4.17 31.24
CA LYS A 190 -12.29 -5.29 32.19
C LYS A 190 -11.37 -6.42 31.68
N ASP A 191 -11.20 -6.55 30.37
CA ASP A 191 -10.42 -7.61 29.73
C ASP A 191 -9.00 -7.18 29.29
N GLY A 192 -8.51 -6.05 29.80
CA GLY A 192 -7.16 -5.53 29.56
C GLY A 192 -7.11 -4.21 28.78
N PRO A 193 -5.89 -3.68 28.55
CA PRO A 193 -5.69 -2.37 27.93
C PRO A 193 -6.14 -2.38 26.47
N CYS A 194 -7.03 -1.45 26.15
CA CYS A 194 -7.46 -1.19 24.78
C CYS A 194 -6.93 0.15 24.30
N VAL A 195 -6.87 0.33 22.99
CA VAL A 195 -6.49 1.55 22.32
C VAL A 195 -7.54 1.94 21.30
N GLN A 196 -7.74 3.24 21.11
CA GLN A 196 -8.61 3.83 20.11
C GLN A 196 -7.93 5.06 19.51
N ARG A 197 -8.34 5.49 18.32
CA ARG A 197 -7.87 6.74 17.76
C ARG A 197 -8.48 7.93 18.51
N SER A 198 -7.67 8.95 18.78
CA SER A 198 -8.09 10.18 19.48
C SER A 198 -8.85 11.14 18.57
#